data_AF-A0A7S6M7M1-F1
#
_entry.id   AF-A0A7S6M7M1-F1
#
_cell.length_a   1.000
_cell.length_b   1.000
_cell.length_c   1.000
_cell.angle_alpha   90.00
_cell.angle_beta   90.00
_cell.angle_gamma   90.00
#
_symmetry.space_group_name_H-M   'P 1'
#
loop_
_entity.id
_entity.type
_entity.pdbx_description
1 polymer ?
#
loop_
_entity_poly.entity_id
_entity_poly.type
_entity_poly.pdbx_seq_one_letter_code
_entity_poly.pdbx_strand_id
1 'polypeptide(L)'
;MAKASVAEEPLSRPDGLTAFESKLVNLLALLLVQERQQTEQIGLLGRAGFRSAEIATLLGTTSNTVSVELSNQRRGKKPKKSKKPGKK
;
A
#
# COMPACT_ATOMS: atom_id res chain seq x y z
N MET A 1 -10.02 52.84 -19.78
CA MET A 1 -8.81 52.56 -18.96
C MET A 1 -9.28 51.83 -17.72
N ALA A 2 -8.80 50.69 -17.25
CA ALA A 2 -7.98 49.62 -17.79
C ALA A 2 -8.54 48.33 -17.14
N LYS A 3 -8.82 47.29 -17.93
CA LYS A 3 -9.18 45.96 -17.42
C LYS A 3 -7.89 45.35 -16.87
N ALA A 4 -7.80 45.16 -15.55
CA ALA A 4 -6.80 44.27 -14.99
C ALA A 4 -7.24 42.83 -15.32
N SER A 5 -6.71 42.28 -16.41
CA SER A 5 -6.72 40.85 -16.65
C SER A 5 -5.84 40.22 -15.57
N VAL A 6 -6.47 39.74 -14.51
CA VAL A 6 -5.83 38.76 -13.61
C VAL A 6 -5.64 37.52 -14.48
N ALA A 7 -4.46 37.43 -15.08
CA ALA A 7 -3.99 36.21 -15.68
C ALA A 7 -3.83 35.23 -14.53
N GLU A 8 -4.84 34.37 -14.34
CA GLU A 8 -4.65 33.18 -13.54
C GLU A 8 -3.62 32.33 -14.29
N GLU A 9 -2.37 32.42 -13.85
CA GLU A 9 -1.37 31.44 -14.24
C GLU A 9 -1.91 30.07 -13.87
N PRO A 10 -2.03 29.13 -14.82
CA PRO A 10 -2.43 27.78 -14.48
C PRO A 10 -1.34 27.24 -13.57
N LEU A 11 -1.69 27.02 -12.30
CA LEU A 11 -0.90 26.22 -11.38
C LEU A 11 -0.58 24.91 -12.10
N SER A 12 0.62 24.80 -12.66
CA SER A 12 1.19 23.56 -13.17
C SER A 12 1.23 22.62 -11.99
N ARG A 13 0.14 21.87 -11.79
CA ARG A 13 0.07 20.82 -10.79
C ARG A 13 1.09 19.78 -11.24
N PRO A 14 2.14 19.50 -10.47
CA PRO A 14 2.94 18.34 -10.76
C PRO A 14 2.00 17.14 -10.72
N ASP A 15 1.92 16.37 -11.81
CA ASP A 15 1.03 15.20 -11.95
C ASP A 15 1.41 14.03 -11.00
N GLY A 16 2.22 14.29 -9.97
CA GLY A 16 2.68 13.31 -8.99
C GLY A 16 3.01 13.94 -7.64
N LEU A 17 3.10 13.11 -6.61
CA LEU A 17 3.53 13.54 -5.27
C LEU A 17 4.97 14.05 -5.33
N THR A 18 5.21 15.15 -4.63
CA THR A 18 6.57 15.61 -4.32
C THR A 18 7.31 14.60 -3.45
N ALA A 19 8.63 14.71 -3.41
CA ALA A 19 9.47 13.86 -2.56
C ALA A 19 9.11 13.99 -1.07
N PHE A 20 8.68 15.18 -0.62
CA PHE A 20 8.26 15.40 0.76
C PHE A 20 6.93 14.72 1.08
N GLU A 21 5.92 14.86 0.22
CA GLU A 21 4.63 14.22 0.40
C GLU A 21 4.76 12.70 0.42
N SER A 22 5.60 12.14 -0.46
CA SER A 22 5.90 10.71 -0.49
C SER A 22 6.50 10.22 0.85
N LYS A 23 7.41 11.01 1.45
CA LYS A 23 7.99 10.69 2.77
C LYS A 23 6.93 10.75 3.88
N LEU A 24 6.03 11.73 3.84
CA LEU A 24 4.93 11.83 4.81
C LEU A 24 3.99 10.62 4.72
N VAL A 25 3.58 10.23 3.50
CA VAL A 25 2.73 9.05 3.27
C VAL A 25 3.41 7.79 3.81
N ASN A 26 4.70 7.61 3.54
CA ASN A 26 5.47 6.47 4.04
C ASN A 26 5.55 6.45 5.58
N LEU A 27 5.74 7.61 6.22
CA LEU A 27 5.79 7.70 7.67
C LEU A 27 4.44 7.36 8.31
N LEU A 28 3.34 7.86 7.74
CA LEU A 28 1.99 7.52 8.18
C LEU A 28 1.69 6.04 7.99
N ALA A 29 2.11 5.46 6.86
CA ALA A 29 1.99 4.03 6.61
C ALA A 29 2.73 3.21 7.68
N LEU A 30 3.96 3.59 8.05
CA LEU A 30 4.75 2.93 9.09
C LEU A 30 4.08 3.00 10.48
N LEU A 31 3.53 4.16 10.84
CA LEU A 31 2.79 4.32 12.10
C LEU A 31 1.56 3.39 12.19
N LEU A 32 0.83 3.21 11.08
CA LEU A 32 -0.37 2.37 11.07
C LEU A 32 -0.08 0.86 11.18
N VAL A 33 1.16 0.45 10.87
CA VAL A 33 1.57 -0.96 10.80
C VAL A 33 2.51 -1.39 11.94
N GLN A 34 2.98 -0.47 12.77
CA GLN A 34 4.03 -0.69 13.79
C GLN A 34 3.75 -1.89 14.72
N GLU A 35 2.52 -2.05 15.20
CA GLU A 35 2.14 -3.10 16.17
C GLU A 35 1.42 -4.30 15.52
N ARG A 36 1.58 -4.49 14.20
CA ARG A 36 0.87 -5.52 13.43
C ARG A 36 1.81 -6.62 12.98
N GLN A 37 1.29 -7.84 12.84
CA GLN A 37 2.04 -8.93 12.21
C GLN A 37 2.22 -8.66 10.72
N GLN A 38 3.34 -9.09 10.13
CA GLN A 38 3.70 -8.82 8.74
C GLN A 38 2.57 -9.12 7.73
N THR A 39 1.84 -10.23 7.91
CA THR A 39 0.64 -10.56 7.13
C THR A 39 -0.41 -9.44 7.17
N GLU A 40 -0.73 -8.93 8.35
CA GLU A 40 -1.69 -7.85 8.54
C GLU A 40 -1.17 -6.52 7.98
N GLN A 41 0.13 -6.24 8.14
CA GLN A 41 0.77 -5.05 7.56
C GLN A 41 0.61 -5.05 6.03
N ILE A 42 0.98 -6.15 5.38
CA ILE A 42 0.87 -6.34 3.93
C ILE A 42 -0.60 -6.21 3.48
N GLY A 43 -1.52 -6.81 4.23
CA GLY A 43 -2.94 -6.75 3.91
C GLY A 43 -3.53 -5.35 4.02
N LEU A 44 -3.16 -4.60 5.06
CA LEU A 44 -3.61 -3.23 5.27
C LEU A 44 -3.08 -2.31 4.16
N LEU A 45 -1.77 -2.35 3.88
CA LEU A 45 -1.15 -1.52 2.85
C LEU A 45 -1.68 -1.86 1.44
N GLY A 46 -1.87 -3.15 1.14
CA GLY A 46 -2.46 -3.58 -0.12
C GLY A 46 -3.90 -3.08 -0.31
N ARG A 47 -4.70 -3.00 0.77
CA ARG A 47 -6.05 -2.40 0.73
C ARG A 47 -6.02 -0.87 0.61
N ALA A 48 -4.99 -0.24 1.14
CA ALA A 48 -4.75 1.19 0.99
C ALA A 48 -4.22 1.58 -0.41
N GLY A 49 -4.03 0.60 -1.31
CA GLY A 49 -3.66 0.84 -2.71
C GLY A 49 -2.16 0.83 -3.00
N PHE A 50 -1.32 0.53 -1.99
CA PHE A 50 0.12 0.39 -2.21
C PHE A 50 0.43 -0.82 -3.09
N ARG A 51 1.37 -0.66 -4.02
CA ARG A 51 1.87 -1.71 -4.90
C ARG A 51 2.82 -2.63 -4.14
N SER A 52 2.95 -3.88 -4.61
CA SER A 52 3.81 -4.88 -3.94
C SER A 52 5.27 -4.41 -3.76
N ALA A 53 5.81 -3.66 -4.73
CA ALA A 53 7.16 -3.10 -4.64
C ALA A 53 7.28 -2.03 -3.54
N GLU A 54 6.28 -1.15 -3.42
CA GLU A 54 6.25 -0.08 -2.41
C GLU A 54 6.15 -0.68 -1.00
N ILE A 55 5.28 -1.69 -0.84
CA ILE A 55 5.14 -2.43 0.42
C ILE A 55 6.44 -3.14 0.78
N ALA A 56 7.11 -3.76 -0.20
CA ALA A 56 8.38 -4.44 0.02
C ALA A 56 9.46 -3.48 0.50
N THR A 57 9.56 -2.30 -0.11
CA THR A 57 10.47 -1.23 0.32
C THR A 57 10.13 -0.71 1.72
N LEU A 58 8.85 -0.50 2.03
CA LEU A 58 8.39 0.01 3.33
C LEU A 58 8.65 -0.97 4.48
N LEU A 59 8.39 -2.25 4.26
CA LEU A 59 8.47 -3.28 5.30
C LEU A 59 9.82 -4.01 5.34
N GLY A 60 10.77 -3.65 4.47
CA GLY A 60 12.08 -4.32 4.38
C GLY A 60 11.98 -5.80 4.00
N THR A 61 11.11 -6.14 3.05
CA THR A 61 10.89 -7.52 2.58
C THR A 61 11.00 -7.61 1.05
N THR A 62 10.70 -8.77 0.47
CA THR A 62 10.73 -8.95 -1.00
C THR A 62 9.34 -8.79 -1.62
N SER A 63 9.28 -8.24 -2.83
CA SER A 63 8.04 -8.12 -3.61
C SER A 63 7.36 -9.47 -3.84
N ASN A 64 8.14 -10.57 -3.89
CA ASN A 64 7.61 -11.91 -4.03
C ASN A 64 6.84 -12.33 -2.76
N THR A 65 7.43 -12.12 -1.58
CA THR A 65 6.76 -12.37 -0.28
C THR A 65 5.44 -11.62 -0.19
N VAL A 66 5.45 -10.33 -0.54
CA VAL A 66 4.25 -9.48 -0.54
C VAL A 66 3.19 -10.01 -1.51
N SER A 67 3.59 -10.37 -2.73
CA SER A 67 2.66 -10.84 -3.77
C SER A 67 2.02 -12.18 -3.40
N VAL A 68 2.80 -13.11 -2.84
CA VAL A 68 2.30 -14.39 -2.32
C VAL A 68 1.32 -14.14 -1.18
N GLU A 69 1.64 -13.24 -0.26
CA GLU A 69 0.78 -12.95 0.89
C GLU A 69 -0.54 -12.30 0.48
N LEU A 70 -0.50 -11.30 -0.42
CA LEU A 70 -1.71 -10.70 -1.00
C LEU A 70 -2.55 -11.75 -1.75
N SER A 71 -1.92 -12.66 -2.48
CA SER A 71 -2.61 -13.77 -3.14
C SER A 71 -3.26 -14.71 -2.13
N ASN A 72 -2.55 -15.08 -1.06
CA ASN A 72 -3.07 -15.91 0.02
C ASN A 72 -4.27 -15.25 0.70
N GLN A 73 -4.23 -13.94 0.96
CA GLN A 73 -5.34 -13.20 1.55
C GLN A 73 -6.56 -13.13 0.62
N ARG A 74 -6.35 -12.96 -0.69
CA ARG A 74 -7.43 -13.05 -1.69
C ARG A 74 -8.08 -14.44 -1.70
N ARG A 75 -7.27 -15.49 -1.55
CA ARG A 75 -7.73 -16.90 -1.52
C ARG A 75 -8.33 -17.31 -0.17
N GLY A 76 -7.92 -16.66 0.92
CA GLY A 76 -8.25 -16.96 2.31
C GLY A 76 -9.67 -16.62 2.76
N LYS A 77 -10.54 -16.11 1.87
CA LYS A 77 -12.01 -16.09 2.11
C LYS A 77 -12.69 -17.44 1.82
N LYS A 78 -11.99 -18.45 1.32
CA LYS A 78 -12.51 -19.83 1.31
C LYS A 78 -12.00 -20.58 2.54
N PRO A 79 -12.88 -21.18 3.37
CA PRO A 79 -12.44 -21.97 4.51
C PRO A 79 -11.50 -23.07 4.00
N LYS A 80 -10.28 -23.12 4.56
CA LYS A 80 -9.36 -24.24 4.32
C LYS A 80 -10.13 -25.51 4.67
N LYS A 81 -10.45 -26.35 3.67
CA LYS A 81 -10.83 -27.74 3.90
C LYS A 81 -9.71 -28.35 4.74
N SER A 82 -10.01 -28.60 6.01
CA SER A 82 -9.15 -29.37 6.90
C SER A 82 -8.85 -30.69 6.19
N LYS A 83 -7.56 -30.95 5.94
CA LYS A 83 -7.10 -32.28 5.56
C LYS A 83 -7.53 -33.20 6.70
N LYS A 84 -8.50 -34.09 6.46
CA LYS A 84 -8.83 -35.17 7.39
C LYS A 84 -7.52 -35.92 7.70
N PRO A 85 -7.20 -36.19 8.98
CA PRO A 85 -6.09 -37.07 9.29
C PRO A 85 -6.43 -38.45 8.69
N GLY A 86 -5.50 -38.98 7.89
CA GLY A 86 -5.59 -40.33 7.37
C GLY A 86 -5.83 -41.30 8.52
N LYS A 87 -6.86 -42.12 8.37
CA LYS A 87 -7.24 -43.17 9.31
C LYS A 87 -6.08 -44.19 9.37
N LYS A 88 -5.78 -44.63 10.60
CA LYS A 88 -4.85 -45.71 10.93
C LYS A 88 -5.09 -46.97 10.10
#